data_AF-A0A2E0WKN7-F1
#
_entry.id   AF-A0A2E0WKN7-F1
#
_cell.length_a   1.000
_cell.length_b   1.000
_cell.length_c   1.000
_cell.angle_alpha   90.00
_cell.angle_beta   90.00
_cell.angle_gamma   90.00
#
_symmetry.space_group_name_H-M   'P 1'
#
loop_
_entity.id
_entity.type
_entity.pdbx_description
1 polymer ?
#
loop_
_entity_poly.entity_id
_entity_poly.type
_entity_poly.pdbx_seq_one_letter_code
_entity_poly.pdbx_strand_id
1 'polypeptide(L)'
;MPHTTTTPGWKRLVAVALGTAWLYASQAIAAPLDLMQQFPDIQVSELDISYDAGTGSFSANSPGDVMLAYSDGIDPTEYFDWTYSLSASLDSGTGALISGSLEIRDGSSNLRLAGSLTAFGYTDAGNTDVFEFLFDGIDGALAGDFGALGGIIINTSSSSFIGDFTTDFTATSLESDTFAAVVPIPAAVWLFGSGLLGLAAAARRRH
;
A
#
# COMPACT_ATOMS: atom_id res chain seq x y z
N MET A 1 -21.33 58.62 62.19
CA MET A 1 -20.15 58.13 61.44
C MET A 1 -19.47 57.09 62.32
N PRO A 2 -19.52 55.81 61.96
CA PRO A 2 -18.54 55.26 61.03
C PRO A 2 -19.16 54.39 59.91
N HIS A 3 -18.41 54.35 58.82
CA HIS A 3 -18.59 53.56 57.61
C HIS A 3 -17.97 52.17 57.82
N THR A 4 -18.68 51.09 57.53
CA THR A 4 -18.08 49.76 57.36
C THR A 4 -18.71 49.07 56.16
N THR A 5 -17.95 49.11 55.07
CA THR A 5 -18.22 48.50 53.77
C THR A 5 -17.66 47.08 53.80
N THR A 6 -18.50 46.06 53.60
CA THR A 6 -18.04 44.67 53.42
C THR A 6 -18.67 44.07 52.17
N THR A 7 -17.89 43.93 51.11
CA THR A 7 -18.19 43.08 49.95
C THR A 7 -17.37 41.80 50.05
N PRO A 8 -18.02 40.63 49.92
CA PRO A 8 -17.39 39.43 49.37
C PRO A 8 -18.22 38.97 48.17
N GLY A 9 -17.70 38.91 46.95
CA GLY A 9 -16.62 38.02 46.55
C GLY A 9 -17.20 36.97 45.61
N TRP A 10 -17.46 37.35 44.34
CA TRP A 10 -17.89 36.43 43.29
C TRP A 10 -16.79 35.40 43.02
N LYS A 11 -16.93 34.20 43.56
CA LYS A 11 -16.13 33.03 43.19
C LYS A 11 -16.55 32.59 41.80
N ARG A 12 -15.76 32.95 40.78
CA ARG A 12 -15.86 32.36 39.44
C ARG A 12 -15.40 30.90 39.53
N LEU A 13 -16.36 29.98 39.56
CA LEU A 13 -16.11 28.57 39.32
C LEU A 13 -15.84 28.39 37.82
N VAL A 14 -14.56 28.31 37.46
CA VAL A 14 -14.15 27.81 36.14
C VAL A 14 -14.16 26.29 36.22
N ALA A 15 -15.23 25.67 35.72
CA ALA A 15 -15.29 24.23 35.54
C ALA A 15 -14.40 23.85 34.36
N VAL A 16 -13.21 23.31 34.65
CA VAL A 16 -12.35 22.67 33.65
C VAL A 16 -12.90 21.27 33.41
N ALA A 17 -13.68 21.10 32.34
CA ALA A 17 -14.11 19.79 31.87
C ALA A 17 -12.94 19.12 31.14
N LEU A 18 -12.18 18.28 31.85
CA LEU A 18 -11.24 17.34 31.24
C LEU A 18 -12.06 16.19 30.64
N GLY A 19 -12.44 16.34 29.37
CA GLY A 19 -13.03 15.27 28.58
C GLY A 19 -11.98 14.20 28.28
N THR A 20 -12.17 13.01 28.83
CA THR A 20 -11.48 11.79 28.41
C THR A 20 -11.89 11.45 26.98
N ALA A 21 -11.09 11.88 26.00
CA ALA A 21 -11.18 11.37 24.64
C ALA A 21 -10.68 9.92 24.66
N TRP A 22 -11.61 8.98 24.60
CA TRP A 22 -11.29 7.58 24.30
C TRP A 22 -10.72 7.53 22.89
N LEU A 23 -9.40 7.35 22.80
CA LEU A 23 -8.70 7.02 21.56
C LEU A 23 -9.12 5.60 21.17
N TYR A 24 -10.22 5.48 20.43
CA TYR A 24 -10.44 4.29 19.61
C TYR A 24 -9.39 4.35 18.50
N ALA A 25 -8.28 3.65 18.69
CA ALA A 25 -7.40 3.33 17.57
C ALA A 25 -8.17 2.34 16.70
N SER A 26 -8.83 2.84 15.64
CA SER A 26 -9.27 1.98 14.55
C SER A 26 -8.01 1.32 13.99
N GLN A 27 -7.94 0.00 14.04
CA GLN A 27 -6.89 -0.72 13.32
C GLN A 27 -7.07 -0.40 11.83
N ALA A 28 -6.02 0.09 11.18
CA ALA A 28 -6.08 0.44 9.77
C ALA A 28 -6.15 -0.86 8.98
N ILE A 29 -7.25 -1.06 8.24
CA ILE A 29 -7.37 -2.12 7.24
C ILE A 29 -6.61 -1.66 5.99
N ALA A 30 -5.96 -2.58 5.28
CA ALA A 30 -5.35 -2.25 4.00
C ALA A 30 -6.41 -1.68 3.04
N ALA A 31 -6.12 -0.51 2.45
CA ALA A 31 -6.99 0.15 1.48
C ALA A 31 -6.41 -0.03 0.07
N PRO A 32 -7.23 0.04 -1.00
CA PRO A 32 -6.71 0.11 -2.37
C PRO A 32 -5.61 1.17 -2.50
N LEU A 33 -4.58 0.85 -3.26
CA LEU A 33 -3.49 1.77 -3.59
C LEU A 33 -3.83 2.62 -4.83
N ASP A 34 -4.86 2.21 -5.58
CA ASP A 34 -5.32 2.85 -6.82
C ASP A 34 -4.17 3.02 -7.82
N LEU A 35 -3.34 1.98 -7.94
CA LEU A 35 -2.23 1.97 -8.88
C LEU A 35 -2.76 1.92 -10.32
N MET A 36 -1.98 2.52 -11.21
CA MET A 36 -2.24 2.46 -12.64
C MET A 36 -0.99 1.92 -13.30
N GLN A 37 -1.17 1.00 -14.26
CA GLN A 37 -0.09 0.46 -15.08
C GLN A 37 0.72 1.58 -15.74
N GLN A 38 2.04 1.43 -15.72
CA GLN A 38 3.02 2.38 -16.28
C GLN A 38 4.15 1.61 -16.96
N PHE A 39 5.04 2.31 -17.67
CA PHE A 39 6.25 1.71 -18.26
C PHE A 39 7.52 2.14 -17.49
N PRO A 40 8.56 1.30 -17.45
CA PRO A 40 8.60 -0.08 -17.94
C PRO A 40 7.65 -0.99 -17.15
N ASP A 41 7.23 -2.09 -17.78
CA ASP A 41 6.29 -3.07 -17.25
C ASP A 41 6.75 -4.50 -17.53
N ILE A 42 6.51 -5.39 -16.57
CA ILE A 42 6.66 -6.83 -16.69
C ILE A 42 5.30 -7.47 -16.41
N GLN A 43 4.71 -8.05 -17.44
CA GLN A 43 3.44 -8.75 -17.34
C GLN A 43 3.65 -10.25 -17.20
N VAL A 44 2.92 -10.87 -16.28
CA VAL A 44 2.86 -12.33 -16.08
C VAL A 44 1.43 -12.83 -16.21
N SER A 45 1.23 -13.86 -17.03
CA SER A 45 -0.10 -14.33 -17.42
C SER A 45 -0.78 -15.27 -16.40
N GLU A 46 -0.01 -15.89 -15.51
CA GLU A 46 -0.56 -16.87 -14.57
C GLU A 46 0.27 -16.93 -13.31
N LEU A 47 -0.39 -16.69 -12.17
CA LEU A 47 0.17 -16.84 -10.83
C LEU A 47 -0.78 -17.68 -9.98
N ASP A 48 -0.20 -18.58 -9.19
CA ASP A 48 -0.87 -19.24 -8.07
C ASP A 48 -0.75 -18.34 -6.85
N ILE A 49 -1.91 -17.94 -6.30
CA ILE A 49 -2.01 -17.04 -5.16
C ILE A 49 -2.57 -17.81 -3.96
N SER A 50 -1.94 -17.64 -2.81
CA SER A 50 -2.42 -18.22 -1.56
C SER A 50 -2.17 -17.32 -0.37
N TYR A 51 -3.05 -17.43 0.62
CA TYR A 51 -2.92 -16.78 1.90
C TYR A 51 -3.28 -17.72 3.04
N ASP A 52 -2.41 -17.76 4.06
CA ASP A 52 -2.59 -18.51 5.31
C ASP A 52 -2.85 -17.52 6.46
N ALA A 53 -4.07 -17.54 7.01
CA ALA A 53 -4.52 -16.65 8.07
C ALA A 53 -3.89 -16.96 9.44
N GLY A 54 -3.44 -18.20 9.64
CA GLY A 54 -2.75 -18.60 10.86
C GLY A 54 -1.36 -17.96 11.00
N THR A 55 -0.70 -17.71 9.87
CA THR A 55 0.65 -17.14 9.79
C THR A 55 0.68 -15.72 9.23
N GLY A 56 -0.39 -15.26 8.59
CA GLY A 56 -0.41 -14.01 7.83
C GLY A 56 0.42 -14.08 6.55
N SER A 57 0.71 -15.27 6.02
CA SER A 57 1.58 -15.43 4.86
C SER A 57 0.77 -15.35 3.57
N PHE A 58 1.03 -14.33 2.75
CA PHE A 58 0.53 -14.19 1.39
C PHE A 58 1.63 -14.56 0.39
N SER A 59 1.28 -15.27 -0.68
CA SER A 59 2.21 -15.53 -1.78
C SER A 59 1.50 -15.47 -3.13
N ALA A 60 2.25 -15.03 -4.16
CA ALA A 60 1.84 -15.07 -5.55
C ALA A 60 3.04 -15.53 -6.38
N ASN A 61 2.99 -16.75 -6.94
CA ASN A 61 4.13 -17.36 -7.62
C ASN A 61 3.73 -17.93 -8.97
N SER A 62 4.63 -17.88 -9.94
CA SER A 62 4.43 -18.63 -11.19
C SER A 62 4.52 -20.14 -10.91
N PRO A 63 3.69 -20.99 -11.55
CA PRO A 63 3.73 -22.46 -11.38
C PRO A 63 4.99 -23.12 -11.97
N GLY A 64 5.96 -22.33 -12.43
CA GLY A 64 7.20 -22.71 -13.10
C GLY A 64 7.78 -21.53 -13.88
N ASP A 65 8.56 -21.84 -14.91
CA ASP A 65 8.91 -20.86 -15.94
C ASP A 65 7.64 -20.50 -16.71
N VAL A 66 7.25 -19.24 -16.67
CA VAL A 66 6.11 -18.71 -17.42
C VAL A 66 6.62 -17.64 -18.37
N MET A 67 5.87 -17.39 -19.44
CA MET A 67 6.23 -16.38 -20.40
C MET A 67 5.88 -15.00 -19.83
N LEU A 68 6.91 -14.23 -19.48
CA LEU A 68 6.78 -12.85 -19.03
C LEU A 68 6.96 -11.93 -20.22
N ALA A 69 6.09 -10.94 -20.35
CA ALA A 69 6.20 -9.88 -21.35
C ALA A 69 6.85 -8.65 -20.70
N TYR A 70 7.98 -8.20 -21.23
CA TYR A 70 8.63 -6.96 -20.82
C TYR A 70 8.37 -5.87 -21.86
N SER A 71 7.99 -4.68 -21.42
CA SER A 71 7.82 -3.51 -22.26
C SER A 71 8.38 -2.28 -21.57
N ASP A 72 9.25 -1.54 -22.25
CA ASP A 72 9.74 -0.23 -21.78
C ASP A 72 8.89 0.94 -22.33
N GLY A 73 7.87 0.63 -23.14
CA GLY A 73 7.01 1.59 -23.82
C GLY A 73 7.63 2.25 -25.07
N ILE A 74 8.85 1.88 -25.45
CA ILE A 74 9.58 2.41 -26.60
C ILE A 74 9.84 1.32 -27.63
N ASP A 75 10.41 0.21 -27.17
CA ASP A 75 10.76 -0.95 -27.99
C ASP A 75 9.61 -1.96 -28.04
N PRO A 76 9.60 -2.88 -29.04
CA PRO A 76 8.62 -3.95 -29.08
C PRO A 76 8.69 -4.81 -27.83
N THR A 77 7.52 -5.23 -27.33
CA THR A 77 7.42 -6.14 -26.19
C THR A 77 8.25 -7.40 -26.40
N GLU A 78 9.12 -7.68 -25.44
CA GLU A 78 9.98 -8.87 -25.42
C GLU A 78 9.35 -9.94 -24.54
N TYR A 79 9.53 -11.21 -24.89
CA TYR A 79 8.97 -12.35 -24.17
C TYR A 79 10.08 -13.21 -23.62
N PHE A 80 9.97 -13.57 -22.34
CA PHE A 80 11.01 -14.29 -21.62
C PHE A 80 10.47 -15.45 -20.79
N ASP A 81 11.21 -16.55 -20.74
CA ASP A 81 10.95 -17.68 -19.84
C ASP A 81 11.58 -17.39 -18.48
N TRP A 82 10.84 -16.69 -17.62
CA TRP A 82 11.28 -16.27 -16.29
C TRP A 82 10.35 -16.84 -15.20
N THR A 83 10.83 -16.81 -13.97
CA THR A 83 10.06 -17.13 -12.76
C THR A 83 9.67 -15.86 -12.04
N TYR A 84 8.48 -15.87 -11.43
CA TYR A 84 7.95 -14.77 -10.63
C TYR A 84 7.65 -15.29 -9.23
N SER A 85 8.16 -14.62 -8.20
CA SER A 85 7.85 -14.93 -6.81
C SER A 85 7.62 -13.66 -6.01
N LEU A 86 6.44 -13.58 -5.42
CA LEU A 86 6.09 -12.56 -4.44
C LEU A 86 5.69 -13.23 -3.12
N SER A 87 6.25 -12.74 -2.03
CA SER A 87 5.89 -13.16 -0.68
C SER A 87 5.63 -11.94 0.20
N ALA A 88 4.58 -12.00 1.01
CA ALA A 88 4.25 -10.95 1.96
C ALA A 88 3.81 -11.56 3.30
N SER A 89 4.16 -10.88 4.38
CA SER A 89 3.61 -11.09 5.71
C SER A 89 2.62 -9.96 5.97
N LEU A 90 1.38 -10.32 6.18
CA LEU A 90 0.26 -9.43 6.47
C LEU A 90 -0.20 -9.69 7.91
N ASP A 91 -0.68 -8.65 8.58
CA ASP A 91 -1.39 -8.81 9.84
C ASP A 91 -2.72 -9.54 9.58
N SER A 92 -2.95 -10.68 10.22
CA SER A 92 -4.09 -11.55 9.92
C SER A 92 -5.45 -11.01 10.38
N GLY A 93 -5.48 -9.92 11.15
CA GLY A 93 -6.74 -9.25 11.49
C GLY A 93 -7.11 -8.12 10.53
N THR A 94 -6.11 -7.48 9.90
CA THR A 94 -6.29 -6.21 9.19
C THR A 94 -5.85 -6.25 7.73
N GLY A 95 -5.09 -7.27 7.33
CA GLY A 95 -4.41 -7.32 6.04
C GLY A 95 -3.27 -6.31 5.91
N ALA A 96 -2.90 -5.59 6.97
CA ALA A 96 -1.84 -4.60 6.89
C ALA A 96 -0.48 -5.25 6.60
N LEU A 97 0.29 -4.71 5.64
CA LEU A 97 1.62 -5.21 5.32
C LEU A 97 2.58 -5.04 6.50
N ILE A 98 3.24 -6.14 6.89
CA ILE A 98 4.32 -6.16 7.87
C ILE A 98 5.68 -6.14 7.14
N SER A 99 5.82 -7.01 6.14
CA SER A 99 7.03 -7.12 5.31
C SER A 99 6.75 -7.94 4.06
N GLY A 100 7.65 -7.92 3.07
CA GLY A 100 7.60 -8.86 1.97
C GLY A 100 8.68 -8.57 0.94
N SER A 101 8.72 -9.38 -0.11
CA SER A 101 9.62 -9.18 -1.24
C SER A 101 9.03 -9.64 -2.56
N LEU A 102 9.49 -9.01 -3.63
CA LEU A 102 9.36 -9.47 -5.01
C LEU A 102 10.70 -10.02 -5.50
N GLU A 103 10.66 -11.10 -6.27
CA GLU A 103 11.80 -11.64 -7.00
C GLU A 103 11.38 -12.18 -8.38
N ILE A 104 12.08 -11.75 -9.42
CA ILE A 104 11.95 -12.24 -10.80
C ILE A 104 13.31 -12.74 -11.25
N ARG A 105 13.38 -13.99 -11.72
CA ARG A 105 14.62 -14.62 -12.20
C ARG A 105 14.45 -15.21 -13.58
N ASP A 106 15.54 -15.25 -14.35
CA ASP A 106 15.54 -16.02 -15.59
C ASP A 106 15.64 -17.53 -15.38
N GLY A 107 15.46 -18.32 -16.44
CA GLY A 107 15.62 -19.78 -16.40
C GLY A 107 17.04 -20.26 -16.01
N SER A 108 18.03 -19.37 -15.92
CA SER A 108 19.37 -19.65 -15.36
C SER A 108 19.52 -19.21 -13.90
N SER A 109 18.41 -18.82 -13.25
CA SER A 109 18.34 -18.29 -11.88
C SER A 109 19.06 -16.96 -11.66
N ASN A 110 19.42 -16.22 -12.70
CA ASN A 110 19.96 -14.87 -12.54
C ASN A 110 18.86 -13.90 -12.15
N LEU A 111 19.17 -12.99 -11.22
CA LEU A 111 18.23 -11.99 -10.75
C LEU A 111 17.94 -10.95 -11.85
N ARG A 112 16.66 -10.80 -12.21
CA ARG A 112 16.19 -9.81 -13.18
C ARG A 112 15.62 -8.58 -12.49
N LEU A 113 14.77 -8.79 -11.50
CA LEU A 113 14.21 -7.73 -10.68
C LEU A 113 13.95 -8.26 -9.27
N ALA A 114 14.25 -7.48 -8.25
CA ALA A 114 13.80 -7.73 -6.88
C ALA A 114 13.54 -6.41 -6.15
N GLY A 115 12.82 -6.49 -5.04
CA GLY A 115 12.64 -5.39 -4.11
C GLY A 115 11.92 -5.81 -2.83
N SER A 116 11.88 -4.91 -1.86
CA SER A 116 11.17 -5.09 -0.60
C SER A 116 9.79 -4.43 -0.68
N LEU A 117 8.73 -5.14 -0.27
CA LEU A 117 7.38 -4.59 -0.30
C LEU A 117 7.23 -3.53 0.80
N THR A 118 6.66 -2.38 0.44
CA THR A 118 6.49 -1.22 1.33
C THR A 118 5.03 -0.85 1.57
N ALA A 119 4.13 -1.25 0.67
CA ALA A 119 2.68 -1.11 0.85
C ALA A 119 1.94 -2.27 0.21
N PHE A 120 0.73 -2.53 0.72
CA PHE A 120 -0.22 -3.48 0.18
C PHE A 120 -1.62 -2.86 0.22
N GLY A 121 -2.39 -3.08 -0.83
CA GLY A 121 -3.79 -2.76 -0.92
C GLY A 121 -4.56 -3.85 -1.66
N TYR A 122 -5.88 -3.83 -1.49
CA TYR A 122 -6.74 -4.77 -2.18
C TYR A 122 -8.10 -4.16 -2.52
N THR A 123 -8.73 -4.70 -3.56
CA THR A 123 -10.15 -4.49 -3.86
C THR A 123 -10.84 -5.85 -3.91
N ASP A 124 -11.78 -6.06 -2.98
CA ASP A 124 -12.71 -7.20 -3.04
C ASP A 124 -13.75 -6.92 -4.14
N ALA A 125 -13.73 -7.74 -5.17
CA ALA A 125 -14.68 -7.70 -6.29
C ALA A 125 -15.31 -9.08 -6.53
N GLY A 126 -15.46 -9.86 -5.46
CA GLY A 126 -16.11 -11.17 -5.47
C GLY A 126 -15.19 -12.27 -5.98
N ASN A 127 -15.31 -12.64 -7.26
CA ASN A 127 -14.49 -13.73 -7.83
C ASN A 127 -13.22 -13.22 -8.54
N THR A 128 -13.10 -11.89 -8.71
CA THR A 128 -12.02 -11.22 -9.45
C THR A 128 -11.49 -10.07 -8.61
N ASP A 129 -10.70 -10.39 -7.60
CA ASP A 129 -10.09 -9.41 -6.72
C ASP A 129 -8.88 -8.76 -7.38
N VAL A 130 -8.51 -7.60 -6.85
CA VAL A 130 -7.27 -6.90 -7.22
C VAL A 130 -6.39 -6.82 -5.99
N PHE A 131 -5.14 -7.27 -6.11
CA PHE A 131 -4.11 -7.10 -5.09
C PHE A 131 -3.03 -6.16 -5.62
N GLU A 132 -2.67 -5.16 -4.83
CA GLU A 132 -1.75 -4.12 -5.23
C GLU A 132 -0.59 -4.04 -4.24
N PHE A 133 0.63 -3.90 -4.74
CA PHE A 133 1.81 -3.74 -3.90
C PHE A 133 2.68 -2.59 -4.39
N LEU A 134 3.32 -1.89 -3.46
CA LEU A 134 4.48 -1.06 -3.75
C LEU A 134 5.73 -1.75 -3.23
N PHE A 135 6.85 -1.58 -3.94
CA PHE A 135 8.14 -2.10 -3.51
C PHE A 135 9.27 -1.11 -3.79
N ASP A 136 10.27 -1.10 -2.93
CA ASP A 136 11.48 -0.30 -3.05
C ASP A 136 12.75 -1.16 -2.92
N GLY A 137 13.91 -0.51 -2.85
CA GLY A 137 15.18 -1.23 -2.76
C GLY A 137 15.43 -2.10 -3.99
N ILE A 138 15.13 -1.55 -5.17
CA ILE A 138 15.13 -2.29 -6.43
C ILE A 138 16.53 -2.79 -6.78
N ASP A 139 16.66 -4.07 -7.09
CA ASP A 139 17.89 -4.75 -7.49
C ASP A 139 17.66 -5.68 -8.70
N GLY A 140 18.74 -6.17 -9.32
CA GLY A 140 18.71 -7.03 -10.49
C GLY A 140 19.07 -6.33 -11.80
N ALA A 141 19.10 -7.10 -12.88
CA ALA A 141 19.50 -6.60 -14.21
C ALA A 141 18.61 -5.47 -14.76
N LEU A 142 17.34 -5.42 -14.35
CA LEU A 142 16.35 -4.42 -14.78
C LEU A 142 16.17 -3.27 -13.77
N ALA A 143 16.95 -3.22 -12.69
CA ALA A 143 16.77 -2.18 -11.67
C ALA A 143 16.89 -0.75 -12.21
N GLY A 144 17.75 -0.56 -13.22
CA GLY A 144 17.93 0.75 -13.88
C GLY A 144 16.68 1.26 -14.60
N ASP A 145 15.83 0.36 -15.08
CA ASP A 145 14.63 0.71 -15.85
C ASP A 145 13.48 1.12 -14.92
N PHE A 146 13.38 0.48 -13.74
CA PHE A 146 12.29 0.68 -12.78
C PHE A 146 12.50 1.86 -11.82
N GLY A 147 13.73 2.35 -11.67
CA GLY A 147 14.03 3.48 -10.80
C GLY A 147 14.02 3.12 -9.31
N ALA A 148 13.45 3.99 -8.46
CA ALA A 148 13.53 3.86 -7.01
C ALA A 148 12.32 3.17 -6.35
N LEU A 149 11.19 3.11 -7.05
CA LEU A 149 9.93 2.56 -6.54
C LEU A 149 9.20 1.85 -7.67
N GLY A 150 8.76 0.63 -7.40
CA GLY A 150 7.94 -0.16 -8.31
C GLY A 150 6.55 -0.41 -7.74
N GLY A 151 5.63 -0.71 -8.65
CA GLY A 151 4.25 -1.09 -8.37
C GLY A 151 3.96 -2.47 -8.94
N ILE A 152 3.07 -3.20 -8.27
CA ILE A 152 2.56 -4.48 -8.74
C ILE A 152 1.04 -4.41 -8.68
N ILE A 153 0.37 -4.82 -9.76
CA ILE A 153 -1.07 -5.06 -9.80
C ILE A 153 -1.26 -6.53 -10.13
N ILE A 154 -2.05 -7.25 -9.34
CA ILE A 154 -2.44 -8.65 -9.61
C ILE A 154 -3.96 -8.67 -9.77
N ASN A 155 -4.42 -9.00 -10.98
CA ASN A 155 -5.84 -9.19 -11.26
C ASN A 155 -6.17 -10.68 -11.20
N THR A 156 -6.99 -11.09 -10.23
CA THR A 156 -7.39 -12.50 -10.13
C THR A 156 -8.49 -12.82 -11.13
N SER A 157 -8.43 -14.02 -11.69
CA SER A 157 -9.49 -14.59 -12.53
C SER A 157 -10.44 -15.49 -11.77
N SER A 158 -9.95 -16.07 -10.67
CA SER A 158 -10.72 -16.75 -9.66
C SER A 158 -10.11 -16.46 -8.30
N SER A 159 -10.95 -16.25 -7.29
CA SER A 159 -10.53 -16.00 -5.92
C SER A 159 -11.58 -16.51 -4.95
N SER A 160 -11.12 -17.04 -3.82
CA SER A 160 -11.98 -17.37 -2.67
C SER A 160 -11.92 -16.31 -1.56
N PHE A 161 -11.23 -15.20 -1.78
CA PHE A 161 -11.14 -14.11 -0.82
C PHE A 161 -12.48 -13.39 -0.69
N ILE A 162 -12.78 -12.93 0.52
CA ILE A 162 -14.08 -12.33 0.87
C ILE A 162 -13.91 -10.99 1.59
N GLY A 163 -12.76 -10.34 1.38
CA GLY A 163 -12.40 -9.11 2.09
C GLY A 163 -11.97 -9.31 3.55
N ASP A 164 -11.70 -10.55 3.97
CA ASP A 164 -11.39 -10.93 5.36
C ASP A 164 -10.09 -11.75 5.44
N PHE A 165 -9.06 -11.19 6.09
CA PHE A 165 -7.75 -11.83 6.30
C PHE A 165 -7.71 -12.78 7.50
N THR A 166 -8.83 -13.00 8.19
CA THR A 166 -8.92 -14.01 9.26
C THR A 166 -9.20 -15.42 8.74
N THR A 167 -9.39 -15.58 7.43
CA THR A 167 -9.66 -16.85 6.75
C THR A 167 -8.64 -17.08 5.63
N ASP A 168 -8.21 -18.33 5.47
CA ASP A 168 -7.35 -18.73 4.35
C ASP A 168 -8.06 -18.51 3.01
N PHE A 169 -7.31 -18.16 1.97
CA PHE A 169 -7.84 -18.10 0.62
C PHE A 169 -6.81 -18.52 -0.43
N THR A 170 -7.34 -18.88 -1.60
CA THR A 170 -6.54 -19.15 -2.79
C THR A 170 -7.14 -18.40 -3.96
N ALA A 171 -6.29 -17.99 -4.90
CA ALA A 171 -6.70 -17.36 -6.13
C ALA A 171 -5.77 -17.76 -7.28
N THR A 172 -6.20 -17.53 -8.51
CA THR A 172 -5.37 -17.61 -9.71
C THR A 172 -5.45 -16.30 -10.46
N SER A 173 -4.34 -15.82 -11.01
CA SER A 173 -4.33 -14.61 -11.86
C SER A 173 -4.44 -14.95 -13.34
N LEU A 174 -4.97 -14.01 -14.12
CA LEU A 174 -4.82 -13.99 -15.59
C LEU A 174 -3.77 -12.97 -16.04
N GLU A 175 -3.49 -11.98 -15.20
CA GLU A 175 -2.53 -10.92 -15.49
C GLU A 175 -2.02 -10.35 -14.17
N SER A 176 -0.70 -10.19 -14.07
CA SER A 176 -0.10 -9.30 -13.10
C SER A 176 0.93 -8.42 -13.79
N ASP A 177 0.85 -7.13 -13.50
CA ASP A 177 1.73 -6.09 -14.02
C ASP A 177 2.72 -5.69 -12.94
N THR A 178 3.98 -5.49 -13.31
CA THR A 178 5.04 -5.00 -12.44
C THR A 178 5.71 -3.85 -13.15
N PHE A 179 5.56 -2.63 -12.63
CA PHE A 179 5.97 -1.42 -13.34
C PHE A 179 6.70 -0.42 -12.45
N ALA A 180 7.37 0.56 -13.06
CA ALA A 180 7.89 1.71 -12.35
C ALA A 180 6.73 2.56 -11.78
N ALA A 181 6.65 2.69 -10.46
CA ALA A 181 5.55 3.41 -9.83
C ALA A 181 5.88 4.90 -9.66
N VAL A 182 5.04 5.76 -10.21
CA VAL A 182 5.01 7.17 -9.82
C VAL A 182 4.14 7.31 -8.59
N VAL A 183 4.74 7.68 -7.45
CA VAL A 183 3.98 7.99 -6.22
C VAL A 183 2.99 9.12 -6.53
N PRO A 184 1.67 8.86 -6.48
CA PRO A 184 0.71 9.93 -6.51
C PRO A 184 0.99 10.82 -5.29
N ILE A 185 0.99 12.15 -5.46
CA ILE A 185 1.08 13.10 -4.33
C ILE A 185 -0.32 13.65 -3.97
N PRO A 186 -1.36 12.85 -3.67
CA PRO A 186 -2.67 13.41 -3.40
C PRO A 186 -2.71 14.02 -2.00
N ALA A 187 -2.26 13.32 -0.96
CA ALA A 187 -2.44 13.80 0.41
C ALA A 187 -1.51 14.96 0.79
N ALA A 188 -0.23 14.90 0.39
CA ALA A 188 0.75 15.90 0.80
C ALA A 188 0.47 17.28 0.19
N VAL A 189 -0.08 17.37 -1.02
CA VAL A 189 -0.48 18.66 -1.61
C VAL A 189 -1.66 19.27 -0.86
N TRP A 190 -2.65 18.47 -0.45
CA TRP A 190 -3.78 18.96 0.35
C TRP A 190 -3.39 19.31 1.78
N LEU A 191 -2.53 18.52 2.43
CA LEU A 191 -1.98 18.83 3.76
C LEU A 191 -1.09 20.07 3.71
N PHE A 192 -0.21 20.17 2.72
CA PHE A 192 0.64 21.34 2.53
C PHE A 192 -0.20 22.59 2.22
N GLY A 193 -1.19 22.46 1.33
CA GLY A 193 -2.12 23.54 0.99
C GLY A 193 -2.96 24.01 2.18
N SER A 194 -3.52 23.09 2.95
CA SER A 194 -4.30 23.43 4.16
C SER A 194 -3.43 23.99 5.28
N GLY A 195 -2.21 23.47 5.45
CA GLY A 195 -1.21 24.01 6.36
C GLY A 195 -0.81 25.45 6.02
N LEU A 196 -0.57 25.74 4.73
CA LEU A 196 -0.22 27.07 4.25
C LEU A 196 -1.36 28.09 4.47
N LEU A 197 -2.61 27.68 4.20
CA LEU A 197 -3.78 28.49 4.48
C LEU A 197 -3.94 28.78 5.98
N GLY A 198 -3.68 27.79 6.84
CA GLY A 198 -3.67 27.96 8.29
C GLY A 198 -2.61 28.98 8.74
N LEU A 199 -1.40 28.90 8.20
CA LEU A 199 -0.30 29.85 8.46
C LEU A 199 -0.64 31.27 8.00
N ALA A 200 -1.20 31.43 6.81
CA ALA A 200 -1.60 32.73 6.28
C ALA A 200 -2.69 33.39 7.15
N ALA A 201 -3.67 32.62 7.61
CA ALA A 201 -4.72 33.10 8.51
C ALA A 201 -4.15 33.52 9.89
N ALA A 202 -3.16 32.78 10.42
CA ALA A 202 -2.48 33.12 11.66
C ALA A 202 -1.63 34.39 11.56
N ALA A 203 -0.93 34.59 10.43
CA ALA A 203 -0.11 35.78 10.18
C ALA A 203 -0.97 37.06 10.14
N ARG A 204 -2.18 36.99 9.58
CA ARG A 204 -3.10 38.13 9.50
C ARG A 204 -3.61 38.62 10.87
N ARG A 205 -3.57 37.78 11.91
CA ARG A 205 -4.03 38.17 13.26
C ARG A 205 -3.00 38.98 14.06
N ARG A 206 -1.77 39.14 13.55
CA ARG A 206 -0.68 39.87 14.21
C ARG A 206 -0.49 41.31 13.72
N HIS A 207 -1.28 41.75 12.73
CA HIS A 207 -1.36 43.13 12.25
C HIS A 207 -2.75 43.70 12.56
#